data_AF-A0A098FZZ5-F1
#
_entry.id   AF-A0A098FZZ5-F1
#
_cell.length_a   1.000
_cell.length_b   1.000
_cell.length_c   1.000
_cell.angle_alpha   90.00
_cell.angle_beta   90.00
_cell.angle_gamma   90.00
#
_symmetry.space_group_name_H-M   'P 1'
#
loop_
_entity.id
_entity.type
_entity.pdbx_description
1 polymer ?
#
loop_
_entity_poly.entity_id
_entity_poly.type
_entity_poly.pdbx_seq_one_letter_code
_entity_poly.pdbx_strand_id
1 'polypeptide(L)'
;MAKTQEVSKSDLRELKRNWGWILGFGILFLILGCIGLGMVVGLTLVSMIFFSALLIIAGITHIVDVFKHRDWKGIIWQSLIAILYIVAGSIIFYDPFLASTLITAILAGLLIVIGVTRIIMAFALKDSTGWIWLLLAGITAIILGILILIQWPISGLWVIGLFIAIEMIVTGWTYIFIALSLRA
;
A
#
# COMPACT_ATOMS: atom_id res chain seq x y z
N MET A 1 -4.29 -30.77 -18.41
CA MET A 1 -3.12 -29.98 -18.86
C MET A 1 -3.38 -29.13 -20.11
N ALA A 2 -4.25 -29.51 -21.06
CA ALA A 2 -4.57 -28.68 -22.24
C ALA A 2 -5.37 -27.38 -21.93
N LYS A 3 -6.31 -27.43 -20.99
CA LYS A 3 -7.18 -26.29 -20.63
C LYS A 3 -6.42 -25.10 -20.02
N THR A 4 -5.29 -25.34 -19.33
CA THR A 4 -4.44 -24.28 -18.75
C THR A 4 -3.58 -23.57 -19.81
N GLN A 5 -3.25 -24.28 -20.89
CA GLN A 5 -2.44 -23.75 -22.00
C GLN A 5 -3.26 -22.89 -22.97
N GLU A 6 -4.54 -23.22 -23.17
CA GLU A 6 -5.45 -22.42 -23.99
C GLU A 6 -5.79 -21.07 -23.34
N VAL A 7 -6.04 -21.06 -22.03
CA VAL A 7 -6.33 -19.83 -21.27
C VAL A 7 -5.15 -18.85 -21.33
N SER A 8 -3.91 -19.33 -21.15
CA SER A 8 -2.73 -18.45 -21.26
C SER A 8 -2.57 -17.86 -22.67
N LYS A 9 -2.86 -18.60 -23.73
CA LYS A 9 -2.72 -18.12 -25.12
C LYS A 9 -3.85 -17.17 -25.52
N SER A 10 -5.08 -17.36 -25.02
CA SER A 10 -6.18 -16.42 -25.23
C SER A 10 -5.92 -15.10 -24.51
N ASP A 11 -5.46 -15.15 -23.26
CA ASP A 11 -5.20 -13.96 -22.44
C ASP A 11 -4.08 -13.12 -23.05
N LEU A 12 -3.00 -13.76 -23.53
CA LEU A 12 -1.92 -13.06 -24.23
C LEU A 12 -2.38 -12.41 -25.54
N ARG A 13 -3.30 -13.04 -26.28
CA ARG A 13 -3.90 -12.43 -27.49
C ARG A 13 -4.79 -11.24 -27.14
N GLU A 14 -5.55 -11.30 -26.05
CA GLU A 14 -6.39 -10.19 -25.59
C GLU A 14 -5.54 -9.02 -25.08
N LEU A 15 -4.48 -9.30 -24.32
CA LEU A 15 -3.53 -8.27 -23.85
C LEU A 15 -2.77 -7.62 -25.02
N LYS A 16 -2.35 -8.40 -26.02
CA LYS A 16 -1.71 -7.87 -27.24
C LYS A 16 -2.68 -7.03 -28.07
N ARG A 17 -3.97 -7.39 -28.11
CA ARG A 17 -5.04 -6.59 -28.75
C ARG A 17 -5.30 -5.28 -28.00
N ASN A 18 -5.25 -5.30 -26.67
CA ASN A 18 -5.49 -4.12 -25.83
C ASN A 18 -4.20 -3.37 -25.44
N TRP A 19 -3.09 -3.64 -26.12
CA TRP A 19 -1.78 -3.05 -25.85
C TRP A 19 -1.80 -1.53 -25.68
N GLY A 20 -2.51 -0.83 -26.58
CA GLY A 20 -2.59 0.63 -26.55
C GLY A 20 -3.29 1.17 -25.30
N TRP A 21 -4.28 0.44 -24.76
CA TRP A 21 -4.93 0.79 -23.49
C TRP A 21 -3.98 0.59 -22.31
N ILE A 22 -3.23 -0.51 -22.29
CA ILE A 22 -2.22 -0.80 -21.26
C ILE A 22 -1.15 0.31 -21.24
N LEU A 23 -0.68 0.71 -22.43
CA LEU A 23 0.26 1.82 -22.57
C LEU A 23 -0.34 3.15 -22.09
N GLY A 24 -1.59 3.44 -22.48
CA GLY A 24 -2.31 4.64 -22.06
C GLY A 24 -2.48 4.73 -20.54
N PHE A 25 -2.85 3.63 -19.89
CA PHE A 25 -2.89 3.54 -18.42
C PHE A 25 -1.50 3.78 -17.81
N GLY A 26 -0.44 3.18 -18.35
CA GLY A 26 0.91 3.38 -17.85
C GLY A 26 1.37 4.84 -17.91
N ILE A 27 1.12 5.52 -19.03
CA ILE A 27 1.43 6.95 -19.19
C ILE A 27 0.59 7.79 -18.22
N LEU A 28 -0.70 7.49 -18.07
CA LEU A 28 -1.59 8.17 -17.14
C LEU A 28 -1.09 8.06 -15.70
N PHE A 29 -0.77 6.85 -15.24
CA PHE A 29 -0.23 6.61 -13.89
C PHE A 29 1.09 7.35 -13.66
N LEU A 30 1.97 7.37 -14.67
CA LEU A 30 3.24 8.10 -14.60
C LEU A 30 3.03 9.61 -14.46
N ILE A 31 2.11 10.19 -15.25
CA ILE A 31 1.76 11.62 -15.16
C ILE A 31 1.14 11.93 -13.80
N LEU A 32 0.16 11.14 -13.36
CA LEU A 32 -0.49 11.32 -12.06
C LEU A 32 0.50 11.19 -10.91
N GLY A 33 1.44 10.25 -10.97
CA GLY A 33 2.51 10.10 -9.98
C GLY A 33 3.45 11.30 -9.94
N CYS A 34 3.85 11.83 -11.11
CA CYS A 34 4.64 13.07 -11.19
C CYS A 34 3.90 14.28 -10.61
N ILE A 35 2.61 14.44 -10.90
CA ILE A 35 1.76 15.49 -10.30
C ILE A 35 1.65 15.26 -8.79
N GLY A 36 1.48 14.00 -8.36
CA GLY A 36 1.42 13.59 -6.97
C GLY A 36 2.68 13.99 -6.18
N LEU A 37 3.86 13.89 -6.78
CA LEU A 37 5.12 14.37 -6.16
C LEU A 37 5.11 15.87 -5.90
N GLY A 38 4.48 16.68 -6.77
CA GLY A 38 4.31 18.11 -6.55
C GLY A 38 3.29 18.47 -5.48
N MET A 39 2.36 17.55 -5.19
CA MET A 39 1.18 17.77 -4.33
C MET A 39 1.06 16.69 -3.24
N VAL A 40 2.20 16.23 -2.69
CA VAL A 40 2.26 15.08 -1.75
C VAL A 40 1.39 15.24 -0.50
N VAL A 41 1.23 16.45 0.02
CA VAL A 41 0.34 16.72 1.16
C VAL A 41 -1.12 16.51 0.76
N GLY A 42 -1.52 17.00 -0.42
CA GLY A 42 -2.86 16.78 -0.95
C GLY A 42 -3.15 15.31 -1.19
N LEU A 43 -2.18 14.57 -1.72
CA LEU A 43 -2.30 13.13 -1.94
C LEU A 43 -2.49 12.38 -0.61
N THR A 44 -1.72 12.74 0.42
CA THR A 44 -1.89 12.19 1.77
C THR A 44 -3.30 12.40 2.31
N LEU A 45 -3.83 13.63 2.19
CA LEU A 45 -5.17 13.97 2.67
C LEU A 45 -6.27 13.20 1.92
N VAL A 46 -6.21 13.18 0.58
CA VAL A 46 -7.17 12.45 -0.25
C VAL A 46 -7.18 10.97 0.12
N SER A 47 -6.00 10.37 0.29
CA SER A 47 -5.88 8.96 0.67
C SER A 47 -6.40 8.68 2.08
N MET A 48 -6.20 9.58 3.04
CA MET A 48 -6.77 9.45 4.39
C MET A 48 -8.29 9.52 4.38
N ILE A 49 -8.86 10.47 3.65
CA ILE A 49 -10.32 10.61 3.52
C ILE A 49 -10.90 9.37 2.83
N PHE A 50 -10.24 8.88 1.79
CA PHE A 50 -10.64 7.65 1.11
C PHE A 50 -10.57 6.44 2.06
N PHE A 51 -9.49 6.31 2.82
CA PHE A 51 -9.34 5.26 3.83
C PHE A 51 -10.43 5.33 4.91
N SER A 52 -10.76 6.53 5.38
CA SER A 52 -11.89 6.76 6.30
C SER A 52 -13.22 6.26 5.72
N ALA A 53 -13.52 6.60 4.47
CA ALA A 53 -14.74 6.15 3.81
C ALA A 53 -14.81 4.62 3.74
N LEU A 54 -13.69 3.95 3.43
CA LEU A 54 -13.60 2.49 3.45
C LEU A 54 -13.87 1.89 4.83
N LEU A 55 -13.33 2.49 5.91
CA LEU A 55 -13.58 2.02 7.27
C LEU A 55 -15.06 2.14 7.65
N ILE A 56 -15.73 3.23 7.27
CA ILE A 56 -17.16 3.41 7.53
C ILE A 56 -17.98 2.36 6.77
N ILE A 57 -17.68 2.14 5.48
CA ILE A 57 -18.36 1.13 4.67
C ILE A 57 -18.14 -0.28 5.24
N ALA A 58 -16.92 -0.60 5.67
CA ALA A 58 -16.60 -1.86 6.33
C ALA A 58 -17.41 -2.01 7.63
N GLY A 59 -17.46 -0.96 8.47
CA GLY A 59 -18.27 -0.93 9.68
C GLY A 59 -19.76 -1.20 9.41
N ILE A 60 -20.34 -0.56 8.40
CA ILE A 60 -21.73 -0.80 7.98
C ILE A 60 -21.93 -2.26 7.53
N THR A 61 -20.98 -2.82 6.78
CA THR A 61 -21.04 -4.22 6.33
C THR A 61 -21.02 -5.18 7.52
N HIS A 62 -20.16 -4.93 8.52
CA HIS A 62 -20.15 -5.71 9.75
C HIS A 62 -21.48 -5.62 10.53
N ILE A 63 -22.14 -4.45 10.54
CA ILE A 63 -23.47 -4.31 11.13
C ILE A 63 -24.48 -5.19 10.39
N VAL A 64 -24.49 -5.17 9.05
CA VAL A 64 -25.40 -6.00 8.23
C VAL A 64 -25.18 -7.49 8.52
N ASP A 65 -23.94 -7.93 8.67
CA ASP A 65 -23.62 -9.32 8.99
C ASP A 65 -24.14 -9.76 10.37
N VAL A 66 -24.10 -8.88 11.37
CA VAL A 66 -24.68 -9.14 12.70
C VAL A 66 -26.19 -9.42 12.61
N PHE A 67 -26.90 -8.72 11.73
CA PHE A 67 -28.33 -8.95 11.52
C PHE A 67 -28.63 -10.24 10.74
N LYS A 68 -27.68 -10.73 9.94
CA LYS A 68 -27.89 -11.89 9.04
C LYS A 68 -27.55 -13.24 9.71
N HIS A 69 -26.57 -13.28 10.61
CA HIS A 69 -26.15 -14.51 11.29
C HIS A 69 -26.47 -14.44 12.78
N ARG A 70 -27.55 -15.11 13.21
CA ARG A 70 -28.09 -15.10 14.57
C ARG A 70 -27.32 -16.02 15.55
N ASP A 71 -26.08 -16.37 15.22
CA ASP A 71 -25.24 -17.25 16.05
C ASP A 71 -24.62 -16.47 17.22
N TRP A 72 -25.16 -16.71 18.42
CA TRP A 72 -24.90 -15.95 19.66
C TRP A 72 -23.44 -15.83 20.09
N LYS A 73 -22.54 -16.73 19.66
CA LYS A 73 -21.13 -16.70 20.10
C LYS A 73 -20.27 -15.65 19.37
N GLY A 74 -20.69 -15.17 18.19
CA GLY A 74 -19.91 -14.22 17.37
C GLY A 74 -20.42 -12.78 17.41
N ILE A 75 -21.68 -12.56 17.76
CA ILE A 75 -22.37 -11.26 17.61
C ILE A 75 -21.71 -10.13 18.44
N ILE A 76 -21.29 -10.42 19.67
CA ILE A 76 -20.67 -9.40 20.55
C ILE A 76 -19.35 -8.92 19.95
N TRP A 77 -18.51 -9.84 19.48
CA TRP A 77 -17.23 -9.53 18.85
C TRP A 77 -17.42 -8.79 17.53
N GLN A 78 -18.36 -9.24 16.69
CA GLN A 78 -18.67 -8.60 15.40
C GLN A 78 -19.20 -7.17 15.59
N SER A 79 -20.05 -6.95 16.60
CA SER A 79 -20.59 -5.62 16.94
C SER A 79 -19.51 -4.69 17.48
N LEU A 80 -18.63 -5.18 18.35
CA LEU A 80 -17.49 -4.41 18.84
C LEU A 80 -16.56 -3.99 17.69
N ILE A 81 -16.28 -4.90 16.76
CA ILE A 81 -15.50 -4.61 15.55
C ILE A 81 -16.20 -3.54 14.71
N ALA A 82 -17.50 -3.68 14.43
CA ALA A 82 -18.25 -2.71 13.66
C ALA A 82 -18.19 -1.29 14.25
N ILE A 83 -18.38 -1.18 15.57
CA ILE A 83 -18.27 0.09 16.30
C ILE A 83 -16.87 0.66 16.15
N LEU A 84 -15.83 -0.17 16.34
CA LEU A 84 -14.45 0.26 16.21
C LEU A 84 -14.14 0.81 14.80
N TYR A 85 -14.62 0.16 13.76
CA TYR A 85 -14.47 0.61 12.36
C TYR A 85 -15.15 1.96 12.12
N ILE A 86 -16.39 2.15 12.58
CA ILE A 86 -17.13 3.41 12.41
C ILE A 86 -16.47 4.55 13.19
N VAL A 87 -16.08 4.29 14.44
CA VAL A 87 -15.41 5.28 15.30
C VAL A 87 -14.05 5.66 14.71
N ALA A 88 -13.23 4.67 14.33
CA ALA A 88 -11.95 4.93 13.69
C ALA A 88 -12.12 5.74 12.40
N GLY A 89 -13.03 5.34 11.50
CA GLY A 89 -13.33 6.09 10.29
C GLY A 89 -13.74 7.54 10.59
N SER A 90 -14.62 7.74 11.55
CA SER A 90 -15.11 9.08 11.93
C SER A 90 -14.00 9.97 12.51
N ILE A 91 -13.08 9.40 13.31
CA ILE A 91 -11.91 10.12 13.83
C ILE A 91 -11.00 10.56 12.69
N ILE A 92 -10.69 9.65 11.74
CA ILE A 92 -9.84 9.96 10.58
C ILE A 92 -10.50 11.01 9.69
N PHE A 93 -11.83 10.98 9.55
CA PHE A 93 -12.57 11.98 8.79
C PHE A 93 -12.47 13.38 9.41
N TYR A 94 -12.52 13.47 10.75
CA TYR A 94 -12.46 14.75 11.45
C TYR A 94 -11.05 15.34 11.48
N ASP A 95 -10.04 14.50 11.73
CA ASP A 95 -8.64 14.90 11.73
C ASP A 95 -7.77 13.90 10.92
N PRO A 96 -7.71 14.09 9.59
CA PRO A 96 -6.89 13.24 8.73
C PRO A 96 -5.38 13.42 8.98
N PHE A 97 -4.96 14.54 9.58
CA PHE A 97 -3.55 14.79 9.90
C PHE A 97 -3.10 13.93 11.07
N LEU A 98 -3.90 13.87 12.14
CA LEU A 98 -3.62 12.98 13.27
C LEU A 98 -3.55 11.52 12.82
N ALA A 99 -4.48 11.11 11.96
CA ALA A 99 -4.50 9.77 11.38
C ALA A 99 -3.21 9.45 10.60
N SER A 100 -2.78 10.36 9.72
CA SER A 100 -1.58 10.16 8.90
C SER A 100 -0.31 10.12 9.75
N THR A 101 -0.23 10.93 10.81
CA THR A 101 0.86 10.93 11.78
C THR A 101 0.95 9.61 12.55
N LEU A 102 -0.16 9.03 12.99
CA LEU A 102 -0.17 7.73 13.68
C LEU A 102 0.25 6.60 12.75
N ILE A 103 -0.31 6.54 11.53
CA ILE A 103 0.03 5.52 10.53
C ILE A 103 1.53 5.61 10.16
N THR A 104 2.06 6.83 10.04
CA THR A 104 3.48 7.05 9.75
C THR A 104 4.39 6.59 10.90
N ALA A 105 3.98 6.77 12.16
CA ALA A 105 4.72 6.24 13.31
C ALA A 105 4.77 4.70 13.30
N ILE A 106 3.64 4.06 12.99
CA ILE A 106 3.57 2.60 12.84
C ILE A 106 4.50 2.15 11.69
N LEU A 107 4.44 2.83 10.55
CA LEU A 107 5.31 2.55 9.40
C LEU A 107 6.80 2.66 9.77
N ALA A 108 7.19 3.70 10.52
CA ALA A 108 8.55 3.87 10.98
C ALA A 108 9.00 2.73 11.91
N GLY A 109 8.13 2.32 12.85
CA GLY A 109 8.37 1.15 13.70
C GLY A 109 8.55 -0.13 12.90
N LEU A 110 7.69 -0.36 11.89
CA LEU A 110 7.80 -1.51 10.98
C LEU A 110 9.12 -1.49 10.19
N LEU A 111 9.54 -0.33 9.67
CA LEU A 111 10.82 -0.21 8.96
C LEU A 111 12.01 -0.58 9.87
N ILE A 112 11.97 -0.19 11.13
CA ILE A 112 13.00 -0.56 12.12
C ILE A 112 13.00 -2.08 12.35
N VAL A 113 11.83 -2.68 12.60
CA VAL A 113 11.71 -4.14 12.83
C VAL A 113 12.18 -4.92 11.61
N ILE A 114 11.77 -4.51 10.39
CA ILE A 114 12.22 -5.12 9.14
C ILE A 114 13.72 -4.98 8.98
N GLY A 115 14.27 -3.79 9.26
CA GLY A 115 15.70 -3.53 9.18
C GLY A 115 16.51 -4.40 10.14
N VAL A 116 16.09 -4.52 11.40
CA VAL A 116 16.70 -5.40 12.40
C VAL A 116 16.64 -6.86 11.94
N THR A 117 15.48 -7.31 11.48
CA THR A 117 15.31 -8.70 11.00
C THR A 117 16.21 -8.99 9.80
N ARG A 118 16.34 -8.05 8.86
CA ARG A 118 17.25 -8.17 7.71
C ARG A 118 18.72 -8.23 8.13
N ILE A 119 19.12 -7.47 9.14
CA ILE A 119 20.49 -7.52 9.67
C ILE A 119 20.76 -8.88 10.33
N ILE A 120 19.82 -9.40 11.13
CA ILE A 120 19.92 -10.74 11.73
C ILE A 120 20.01 -11.82 10.65
N MET A 121 19.11 -11.77 9.66
CA MET A 121 19.12 -12.69 8.52
C MET A 121 20.39 -12.59 7.70
N ALA A 122 20.92 -11.38 7.51
CA ALA A 122 22.23 -11.23 6.96
C ALA A 122 23.17 -12.08 7.80
N PHE A 123 23.48 -11.76 9.05
CA PHE A 123 24.50 -12.52 9.82
C PHE A 123 24.32 -14.05 9.80
N ALA A 124 23.09 -14.56 9.70
CA ALA A 124 22.80 -15.98 9.51
C ALA A 124 23.15 -16.54 8.11
N LEU A 125 22.97 -15.78 7.03
CA LEU A 125 23.27 -16.17 5.64
C LEU A 125 24.64 -15.67 5.15
N LYS A 126 25.63 -15.57 6.04
CA LYS A 126 26.96 -15.00 5.72
C LYS A 126 27.67 -15.71 4.57
N ASP A 127 27.37 -17.00 4.36
CA ASP A 127 27.98 -17.83 3.31
C ASP A 127 27.30 -17.69 1.93
N SER A 128 26.23 -16.90 1.83
CA SER A 128 25.43 -16.77 0.61
C SER A 128 25.81 -15.53 -0.20
N THR A 129 25.87 -15.67 -1.53
CA THR A 129 26.17 -14.57 -2.46
C THR A 129 25.08 -13.50 -2.39
N GLY A 130 25.39 -12.36 -1.77
CA GLY A 130 24.44 -11.25 -1.59
C GLY A 130 24.24 -10.80 -0.14
N TRP A 131 24.89 -11.46 0.83
CA TRP A 131 24.84 -11.10 2.25
C TRP A 131 25.04 -9.60 2.55
N ILE A 132 26.04 -8.99 1.91
CA ILE A 132 26.39 -7.57 2.10
C ILE A 132 25.25 -6.65 1.64
N TRP A 133 24.57 -6.99 0.53
CA TRP A 133 23.43 -6.24 0.03
C TRP A 133 22.24 -6.32 0.97
N LEU A 134 22.01 -7.49 1.56
CA LEU A 134 20.95 -7.68 2.55
C LEU A 134 21.23 -6.88 3.84
N LEU A 135 22.49 -6.86 4.29
CA LEU A 135 22.94 -6.07 5.44
C LEU A 135 22.77 -4.57 5.18
N LEU A 136 23.21 -4.09 4.01
CA LEU A 136 23.04 -2.69 3.61
C LEU A 136 21.55 -2.31 3.56
N ALA A 137 20.71 -3.16 2.96
CA ALA A 137 19.26 -2.94 2.91
C ALA A 137 18.62 -2.91 4.31
N GLY A 138 19.14 -3.68 5.26
CA GLY A 138 18.73 -3.64 6.66
C GLY A 138 19.10 -2.33 7.36
N ILE A 139 20.36 -1.89 7.21
CA ILE A 139 20.85 -0.62 7.76
C ILE A 139 20.05 0.56 7.19
N THR A 140 19.86 0.61 5.87
CA THR A 140 19.09 1.67 5.22
C THR A 140 17.65 1.73 5.75
N ALA A 141 17.00 0.57 5.96
CA ALA A 141 15.65 0.53 6.51
C ALA A 141 15.58 1.10 7.94
N ILE A 142 16.56 0.78 8.80
CA ILE A 142 16.64 1.34 10.16
C ILE A 142 16.84 2.85 10.11
N ILE A 143 17.80 3.33 9.29
CA ILE A 143 18.08 4.76 9.15
C ILE A 143 16.82 5.50 8.69
N LEU A 144 16.12 4.99 7.67
CA LEU A 144 14.87 5.59 7.19
C LEU A 144 13.80 5.63 8.29
N GLY A 145 13.61 4.54 9.03
CA GLY A 145 12.67 4.51 10.15
C GLY A 145 13.00 5.54 11.24
N ILE A 146 14.27 5.66 11.62
CA ILE A 146 14.73 6.64 12.62
C ILE A 146 14.54 8.07 12.12
N LEU A 147 14.88 8.36 10.86
CA LEU A 147 14.69 9.69 10.27
C LEU A 147 13.21 10.12 10.27
N ILE A 148 12.29 9.19 10.01
CA ILE A 148 10.85 9.45 10.08
C ILE A 148 10.43 9.74 11.53
N LEU A 149 10.97 9.03 12.52
CA LEU A 149 10.66 9.28 13.94
C LEU A 149 11.20 10.62 14.44
N ILE A 150 12.36 11.07 13.96
CA ILE A 150 12.95 12.36 14.36
C ILE A 150 12.08 13.55 13.89
N GLN A 151 11.51 13.46 12.68
CA GLN A 151 10.65 14.50 12.13
C GLN A 151 9.17 14.32 12.50
N TRP A 152 8.83 13.32 13.33
CA TRP A 152 7.48 13.13 13.83
C TRP A 152 7.08 14.31 14.72
N PRO A 153 5.88 14.90 14.57
CA PRO A 153 4.72 14.45 13.77
C PRO A 153 4.64 15.00 12.33
N ILE A 154 5.53 15.93 11.95
CA ILE A 154 5.51 16.65 10.66
C ILE A 154 5.69 15.68 9.47
N SER A 155 6.44 14.58 9.66
CA SER A 155 6.59 13.53 8.65
C SER A 155 5.26 12.93 8.18
N GLY A 156 4.26 12.88 9.06
CA GLY A 156 2.94 12.33 8.74
C GLY A 156 2.22 13.06 7.61
N LEU A 157 2.58 14.31 7.35
CA LEU A 157 1.91 15.16 6.37
C LEU A 157 2.23 14.80 4.91
N TRP A 158 3.41 14.21 4.67
CA TRP A 158 3.94 14.05 3.31
C TRP A 158 4.39 12.62 3.00
N VAL A 159 4.74 11.83 4.02
CA VAL A 159 5.28 10.49 3.83
C VAL A 159 4.30 9.60 3.05
N ILE A 160 3.03 9.56 3.43
CA ILE A 160 2.05 8.66 2.80
C ILE A 160 1.79 9.04 1.35
N GLY A 161 1.59 10.33 1.06
CA GLY A 161 1.45 10.82 -0.31
C GLY A 161 2.70 10.59 -1.15
N LEU A 162 3.90 10.66 -0.56
CA LEU A 162 5.15 10.33 -1.24
C LEU A 162 5.16 8.84 -1.64
N PHE A 163 4.82 7.95 -0.72
CA PHE A 163 4.75 6.51 -1.00
C PHE A 163 3.76 6.21 -2.13
N ILE A 164 2.60 6.85 -2.13
CA ILE A 164 1.58 6.69 -3.16
C ILE A 164 2.06 7.22 -4.50
N ALA A 165 2.67 8.41 -4.53
CA ALA A 165 3.21 8.98 -5.76
C ALA A 165 4.33 8.11 -6.37
N ILE A 166 5.23 7.58 -5.54
CA ILE A 166 6.29 6.66 -5.97
C ILE A 166 5.68 5.37 -6.51
N GLU A 167 4.69 4.79 -5.82
CA GLU A 167 3.96 3.61 -6.31
C GLU A 167 3.41 3.89 -7.71
N MET A 168 2.71 5.00 -7.90
CA MET A 168 2.06 5.32 -9.18
C MET A 168 3.09 5.46 -10.31
N ILE A 169 4.27 6.01 -10.02
CA ILE A 169 5.37 6.10 -10.99
C ILE A 169 5.90 4.71 -11.33
N VAL A 170 6.19 3.88 -10.32
CA VAL A 170 6.71 2.51 -10.52
C VAL A 170 5.71 1.67 -11.31
N THR A 171 4.43 1.76 -10.97
CA THR A 171 3.34 1.10 -11.68
C THR A 171 3.20 1.65 -13.08
N GLY A 172 3.26 2.97 -13.29
CA GLY A 172 3.28 3.58 -14.63
C GLY A 172 4.40 3.01 -15.53
N TRP A 173 5.63 2.95 -15.02
CA TRP A 173 6.76 2.31 -15.71
C TRP A 173 6.50 0.83 -16.00
N THR A 174 5.97 0.09 -15.04
CA THR A 174 5.66 -1.35 -15.19
C THR A 174 4.67 -1.57 -16.33
N TYR A 175 3.58 -0.79 -16.39
CA TYR A 175 2.60 -0.87 -17.47
C TYR A 175 3.19 -0.48 -18.83
N ILE A 176 4.06 0.54 -18.88
CA ILE A 176 4.75 0.94 -20.11
C ILE A 176 5.67 -0.19 -20.61
N PHE A 177 6.45 -0.83 -19.74
CA PHE A 177 7.32 -1.95 -20.13
C PHE A 177 6.52 -3.18 -20.57
N ILE A 178 5.48 -3.55 -19.82
CA ILE A 178 4.60 -4.67 -20.19
C ILE A 178 3.95 -4.39 -21.53
N ALA A 179 3.45 -3.17 -21.73
CA ALA A 179 3.00 -2.75 -23.03
C ALA A 179 4.15 -2.98 -24.02
N LEU A 180 5.26 -2.24 -24.00
CA LEU A 180 6.31 -2.35 -25.02
C LEU A 180 6.72 -3.81 -25.34
N SER A 181 6.75 -4.71 -24.35
CA SER A 181 6.99 -6.14 -24.54
C SER A 181 5.90 -6.88 -25.34
N LEU A 182 4.63 -6.52 -25.19
CA LEU A 182 3.50 -7.09 -25.93
C LEU A 182 3.41 -6.56 -27.37
N ARG A 183 3.99 -5.38 -27.65
CA ARG A 183 4.11 -4.85 -29.03
C ARG A 183 5.17 -5.61 -29.84
N ALA A 184 6.28 -5.96 -29.19
CA ALA A 184 7.32 -6.80 -29.78
C ALA A 184 6.77 -8.18 -30.18
#